data_AF-A0A3M6KG76-F1
#
_entry.id   AF-A0A3M6KG76-F1
#
_cell.length_a   1.000
_cell.length_b   1.000
_cell.length_c   1.000
_cell.angle_alpha   90.00
_cell.angle_beta   90.00
_cell.angle_gamma   90.00
#
_symmetry.space_group_name_H-M   'P 1'
#
loop_
_entity.id
_entity.type
_entity.pdbx_description
1 polymer ?
#
loop_
_entity_poly.entity_id
_entity_poly.type
_entity_poly.pdbx_seq_one_letter_code
_entity_poly.pdbx_strand_id
1 'polypeptide(L)'
;MDFNQILGIVVMVVGVIIGLIIYNAFSGALPCENLEGYDSTTPANSTGPAKACLETKSNANIVFGIIPVFIILGLIPLIRSSLSNGL
;
A
#
# COMPACT_ATOMS: atom_id res chain seq x y z
N MET A 1 -25.68 -3.79 -13.94
CA MET A 1 -24.48 -4.06 -13.13
C MET A 1 -24.80 -5.24 -12.24
N ASP A 2 -24.14 -6.37 -12.46
CA ASP A 2 -24.42 -7.60 -11.71
C ASP A 2 -23.86 -7.52 -10.28
N PHE A 3 -24.49 -8.14 -9.29
CA PHE A 3 -24.10 -8.00 -7.86
C PHE A 3 -22.62 -8.36 -7.62
N ASN A 4 -22.10 -9.35 -8.35
CA ASN A 4 -20.70 -9.77 -8.31
C ASN A 4 -19.73 -8.72 -8.87
N GLN A 5 -20.15 -7.95 -9.88
CA GLN A 5 -19.35 -6.85 -10.43
C GLN A 5 -19.26 -5.69 -9.44
N ILE A 6 -20.38 -5.37 -8.78
CA ILE A 6 -20.43 -4.34 -7.74
C ILE A 6 -19.52 -4.73 -6.56
N LEU A 7 -19.61 -5.98 -6.08
CA LEU A 7 -18.74 -6.48 -5.01
C LEU A 7 -17.25 -6.41 -5.40
N GLY A 8 -16.89 -6.78 -6.63
CA GLY A 8 -15.51 -6.69 -7.12
C GLY A 8 -14.98 -5.26 -7.15
N ILE A 9 -15.79 -4.29 -7.59
CA ILE A 9 -15.44 -2.87 -7.58
C ILE A 9 -15.28 -2.36 -6.15
N VAL A 10 -16.20 -2.71 -5.25
CA VAL A 10 -16.15 -2.30 -3.84
C VAL A 10 -14.89 -2.83 -3.17
N VAL A 11 -14.55 -4.11 -3.35
CA VAL A 11 -13.33 -4.70 -2.78
C VAL A 11 -12.08 -4.02 -3.33
N MET A 12 -12.06 -3.66 -4.61
CA MET A 12 -10.93 -2.95 -5.22
C MET A 12 -10.76 -1.54 -4.64
N VAL A 13 -11.87 -0.78 -4.52
CA VAL A 13 -11.86 0.57 -3.96
C VAL A 13 -11.43 0.55 -2.49
N VAL A 14 -11.98 -0.36 -1.69
CA VAL A 14 -11.60 -0.52 -0.28
C VAL A 14 -10.12 -0.91 -0.14
N GLY A 15 -9.62 -1.82 -0.98
CA GLY A 15 -8.21 -2.22 -0.98
C GLY A 15 -7.27 -1.05 -1.30
N VAL A 16 -7.63 -0.20 -2.27
CA VAL A 16 -6.86 1.01 -2.58
C VAL A 16 -6.90 2.02 -1.44
N ILE A 17 -8.06 2.25 -0.82
CA ILE A 17 -8.20 3.16 0.33
C ILE A 17 -7.35 2.67 1.52
N ILE A 18 -7.39 1.38 1.85
CA ILE A 18 -6.58 0.81 2.93
C ILE A 18 -5.09 0.97 2.63
N GLY A 19 -4.66 0.70 1.38
CA GLY A 19 -3.28 0.90 0.95
C GLY A 19 -2.81 2.35 1.09
N LEU A 20 -3.68 3.31 0.74
CA LEU A 20 -3.40 4.74 0.89
C LEU A 20 -3.37 5.19 2.35
N ILE A 21 -4.21 4.64 3.23
CA ILE A 21 -4.19 4.93 4.67
C ILE A 21 -2.89 4.43 5.28
N ILE A 22 -2.52 3.17 5.01
CA ILE A 22 -1.25 2.58 5.44
C ILE A 22 -0.10 3.45 4.94
N TYR A 23 -0.08 3.78 3.64
CA TYR A 23 0.97 4.63 3.11
C TYR A 23 1.05 5.99 3.81
N ASN A 24 -0.06 6.71 3.98
CA ASN A 24 -0.02 8.02 4.64
C ASN A 24 0.39 7.93 6.11
N ALA A 25 -0.06 6.89 6.81
CA ALA A 25 0.36 6.61 8.18
C ALA A 25 1.87 6.33 8.27
N PHE A 26 2.46 5.65 7.29
CA PHE A 26 3.86 5.24 7.37
C PHE A 26 4.86 6.19 6.67
N SER A 27 4.45 6.86 5.59
CA SER A 27 5.26 7.79 4.81
C SER A 27 5.39 9.16 5.51
N GLY A 28 4.28 9.68 6.04
CA GLY A 28 4.21 11.02 6.61
C GLY A 28 4.16 11.09 8.14
N ALA A 29 3.66 10.06 8.83
CA ALA A 29 3.36 10.16 10.27
C ALA A 29 4.45 9.61 11.20
N LEU A 30 5.50 8.98 10.68
CA LEU A 30 6.63 8.49 11.48
C LEU A 30 7.86 9.40 11.30
N PRO A 31 8.01 10.47 12.11
CA PRO A 31 9.25 11.22 12.19
C PRO A 31 10.30 10.37 12.92
N CYS A 32 10.94 9.46 12.16
CA CYS A 32 11.99 8.58 12.69
C CYS A 32 13.21 9.36 13.21
N GLU A 33 13.33 10.63 12.82
CA GLU A 33 14.39 11.57 13.19
C GLU A 33 14.39 11.94 14.68
N ASN A 34 13.23 11.86 15.32
CA ASN A 34 13.06 12.20 16.74
C ASN A 34 13.20 10.98 17.67
N LEU A 35 13.52 9.81 17.13
CA LEU A 35 13.65 8.58 17.90
C LEU A 35 15.08 8.40 18.38
N GLU A 36 15.20 7.85 19.59
CA GLU A 36 16.49 7.53 20.19
C GLU A 36 17.25 6.52 19.31
N GLY A 37 18.55 6.78 19.07
CA GLY A 37 19.38 5.96 18.19
C GLY A 37 19.29 6.30 16.70
N TYR A 38 18.63 7.41 16.32
CA TYR A 38 18.64 7.91 14.94
C TYR A 38 20.00 8.54 14.58
N ASP A 39 20.58 8.11 13.47
CA ASP A 39 21.81 8.68 12.91
C ASP A 39 21.47 9.56 11.70
N SER A 40 21.63 10.88 11.85
CA SER A 40 21.34 11.87 10.82
C SER A 40 22.39 11.93 9.70
N THR A 41 23.59 11.42 9.95
CA THR A 41 24.67 11.36 8.95
C THR A 41 24.60 10.08 8.12
N THR A 42 24.17 8.98 8.75
CA THR A 42 24.03 7.68 8.11
C THR A 42 22.75 6.98 8.59
N PRO A 43 21.56 7.31 8.04
CA PRO A 43 20.29 6.76 8.51
C PRO A 43 20.25 5.23 8.58
N ALA A 44 20.97 4.55 7.68
CA ALA A 44 21.10 3.08 7.67
C ALA A 44 21.79 2.48 8.91
N ASN A 45 22.59 3.27 9.63
CA ASN A 45 23.26 2.88 10.87
C ASN A 45 22.45 3.22 12.12
N SER A 46 21.25 3.79 11.98
CA SER A 46 20.35 4.01 13.12
C SER A 46 20.12 2.69 13.86
N THR A 47 19.94 2.77 15.17
CA THR A 47 19.78 1.60 16.04
C THR A 47 18.46 1.64 16.79
N GLY A 48 18.09 0.52 17.41
CA GLY A 48 16.91 0.42 18.27
C GLY A 48 15.60 0.88 17.59
N PRO A 49 14.79 1.72 18.25
CA PRO A 49 13.48 2.13 17.74
C PRO A 49 13.57 2.98 16.47
N ALA A 50 14.64 3.77 16.29
CA ALA A 50 14.87 4.54 15.08
C ALA A 50 15.09 3.64 13.85
N LYS A 51 15.83 2.52 14.02
CA LYS A 51 16.03 1.53 12.95
C LYS A 51 14.71 0.87 12.52
N ALA A 52 13.93 0.40 13.49
CA ALA A 52 12.64 -0.24 13.22
C ALA A 52 11.68 0.73 12.50
N CYS A 53 11.71 2.02 12.86
CA CYS A 53 10.95 3.07 12.19
C CYS A 53 11.38 3.24 10.73
N LEU A 54 12.69 3.34 10.46
CA LEU A 54 13.24 3.49 9.10
C LEU A 54 12.96 2.26 8.24
N GLU A 55 13.10 1.05 8.79
CA GLU A 55 12.75 -0.19 8.10
C GLU A 55 11.25 -0.25 7.79
N THR A 56 10.39 0.16 8.73
CA THR A 56 8.94 0.24 8.51
C THR A 56 8.58 1.28 7.44
N LYS A 57 9.22 2.45 7.45
CA LYS A 57 9.06 3.50 6.43
C LYS A 57 9.51 3.03 5.05
N SER A 58 10.61 2.28 4.99
CA SER A 58 11.10 1.65 3.75
C SER A 58 10.11 0.60 3.23
N ASN A 59 9.59 -0.26 4.12
CA ASN A 59 8.59 -1.28 3.78
C ASN A 59 7.24 -0.68 3.38
N ALA A 60 6.87 0.48 3.91
CA ALA A 60 5.66 1.18 3.48
C ALA A 60 5.73 1.66 2.03
N ASN A 61 6.94 1.88 1.49
CA ASN A 61 7.10 2.17 0.07
C ASN A 61 6.88 0.92 -0.81
N ILE A 62 7.10 -0.28 -0.26
CA ILE A 62 6.78 -1.56 -0.94
C ILE A 62 5.27 -1.70 -1.14
N VAL A 63 4.45 -1.14 -0.23
CA VAL A 63 2.99 -1.10 -0.37
C VAL A 63 2.58 -0.38 -1.67
N PHE A 64 3.31 0.66 -2.08
CA PHE A 64 3.10 1.33 -3.37
C PHE A 64 3.38 0.43 -4.58
N GLY A 65 4.31 -0.51 -4.47
CA GLY A 65 4.58 -1.50 -5.51
C GLY A 65 3.51 -2.59 -5.61
N ILE A 66 2.88 -2.95 -4.49
CA ILE A 66 1.84 -4.00 -4.44
C ILE A 66 0.48 -3.51 -4.93
N ILE A 67 0.13 -2.24 -4.71
CA ILE A 67 -1.15 -1.65 -5.14
C ILE A 67 -1.44 -1.85 -6.64
N PRO A 68 -0.54 -1.49 -7.59
CA PRO A 68 -0.79 -1.69 -9.02
C PRO A 68 -0.93 -3.18 -9.40
N VAL A 69 -0.22 -4.09 -8.72
CA VAL A 69 -0.38 -5.54 -8.93
C VAL A 69 -1.79 -6.00 -8.51
N PHE A 70 -2.28 -5.51 -7.36
CA PHE A 70 -3.63 -5.79 -6.89
C PHE A 70 -4.71 -5.26 -7.83
N ILE A 71 -4.53 -4.06 -8.38
CA ILE A 71 -5.45 -3.46 -9.36
C ILE A 71 -5.46 -4.29 -10.65
N ILE A 72 -4.30 -4.69 -11.17
CA ILE A 72 -4.23 -5.53 -12.39
C ILE A 72 -4.92 -6.88 -12.15
N LEU A 73 -4.61 -7.56 -11.05
CA LEU A 73 -5.20 -8.86 -10.73
C LEU A 73 -6.71 -8.77 -10.44
N GLY A 74 -7.19 -7.69 -9.83
CA GLY A 74 -8.61 -7.43 -9.60
C GLY A 74 -9.37 -7.02 -10.86
N LEU A 75 -8.72 -6.35 -11.81
CA LEU A 75 -9.30 -5.96 -13.10
C LEU A 75 -9.44 -7.14 -14.07
N ILE A 76 -8.53 -8.10 -14.07
CA ILE A 76 -8.58 -9.28 -14.97
C ILE A 76 -9.94 -10.02 -14.91
N PRO A 77 -10.48 -10.41 -13.74
CA PRO A 77 -11.77 -11.07 -13.66
C PRO A 77 -12.95 -10.14 -14.03
N LEU A 78 -12.85 -8.82 -13.76
CA LEU A 78 -13.88 -7.84 -14.14
C LEU A 78 -13.91 -7.61 -15.65
N ILE A 79 -12.75 -7.50 -16.29
CA ILE A 79 -12.59 -7.39 -17.76
C ILE A 79 -13.09 -8.68 -18.42
N ARG A 80 -12.72 -9.86 -17.90
CA ARG A 80 -13.27 -11.13 -18.40
C ARG A 80 -14.78 -11.22 -18.25
N SER A 81 -15.33 -10.78 -17.13
CA SER A 81 -16.78 -10.78 -16.91
C SER A 81 -17.51 -9.80 -17.83
N SER A 82 -16.90 -8.64 -18.11
CA SER A 82 -17.41 -7.67 -19.10
C SER A 82 -17.33 -8.20 -20.54
N LEU A 83 -16.23 -8.84 -20.94
CA LEU A 83 -16.08 -9.45 -22.28
C LEU A 83 -16.97 -10.69 -22.46
N SER A 84 -17.17 -11.47 -21.40
CA SER A 84 -18.03 -12.66 -21.41
C SER A 84 -19.53 -12.32 -21.43
N ASN A 85 -19.92 -11.17 -20.89
CA ASN A 85 -21.32 -10.71 -20.90
C ASN A 85 -21.67 -9.85 -22.12
N GLY A 86 -20.74 -9.71 -23.07
CA GLY A 86 -20.93 -8.94 -24.30
C GLY A 86 -20.81 -7.43 -24.06
N LEU A 87 -20.14 -6.75 -25.00
CA LEU A 87 -20.32 -5.33 -25.23
C LEU A 87 -21.76 -5.06 -25.69
#